data_AF-A0A069P0C9-F1
#
_entry.id   AF-A0A069P0C9-F1
#
_cell.length_a   1.000
_cell.length_b   1.000
_cell.length_c   1.000
_cell.angle_alpha   90.00
_cell.angle_beta   90.00
_cell.angle_gamma   90.00
#
_symmetry.space_group_name_H-M   'P 1'
#
loop_
_entity.id
_entity.type
_entity.pdbx_description
1 polymer ?
#
loop_
_entity_poly.entity_id
_entity_poly.type
_entity_poly.pdbx_seq_one_letter_code
_entity_poly.pdbx_strand_id
1 'polypeptide(L)'
;MTQPDAHKEPAASDATSSSRRRPQPKIVARFVAISWRDLAMTFGPIVLVSIVALYFAVRLIQPAPPSALTIAAGPKGSSFWNSAQKYKAILARNRVTLNVMETQGSFDNLTRLSDPNSGIDVAFVQGGMTKPGATHDDLESLGSVSYVPLAVFYRGAPVSRLSELKGKRLAIGAEGSGTRLLALTLLKANGIQPGGDTPLLPLAGDTAAKALEDGQIDAVFLTGDSAQPPTMAKLLRTSGIRFMDFSQADAYARRFPYLTEIELPMGAFDLAANLPPHPVHMVAPTAELVARDSLHPALSDLLIEAAREVHSRAGLLQRANEFPAPLVHEFRISDNAERYYKSGKSFLYRTLPFWVASLADRVLVVLVPLIVVLIPALRLVPGLYRWRVKSRIYRWYGALIAIEREAISGPDTAQRDALLDRIDAIESAVNRMKMPLAFADQFYVLREHIGFVRARLAHAAIAASDTDADADAHAGQPRERLAASRAASRADTEQGST
;
A
#
# COMPACT_ATOMS: atom_id res chain seq x y z
N MET A 1 42.41 33.09 88.85
CA MET A 1 43.57 33.81 88.30
C MET A 1 43.22 34.18 86.87
N THR A 2 43.08 35.41 86.40
CA THR A 2 43.06 36.76 86.97
C THR A 2 42.45 37.58 85.83
N GLN A 3 41.32 38.25 86.07
CA GLN A 3 40.94 39.42 85.26
C GLN A 3 41.98 40.51 85.55
N PRO A 4 42.35 41.34 84.57
CA PRO A 4 41.85 42.71 84.60
C PRO A 4 41.51 43.20 83.18
N ASP A 5 40.37 43.82 82.90
CA ASP A 5 39.80 45.10 83.36
C ASP A 5 39.99 46.23 82.34
N ALA A 6 38.84 46.87 82.08
CA ALA A 6 38.62 48.28 81.79
C ALA A 6 39.14 48.88 80.46
N HIS A 7 38.21 49.26 79.56
CA HIS A 7 37.57 50.59 79.61
C HIS A 7 36.65 50.90 78.40
N LYS A 8 35.41 51.32 78.74
CA LYS A 8 34.66 52.50 78.25
C LYS A 8 34.10 52.57 76.81
N GLU A 9 32.77 52.45 76.74
CA GLU A 9 31.78 53.00 75.77
C GLU A 9 31.78 54.56 75.68
N PRO A 10 30.95 55.22 74.82
CA PRO A 10 30.48 54.90 73.46
C PRO A 10 30.38 56.15 72.50
N ALA A 11 29.90 55.89 71.28
CA ALA A 11 29.07 56.76 70.42
C ALA A 11 29.71 57.95 69.67
N ALA A 12 29.80 57.81 68.35
CA ALA A 12 29.55 58.88 67.39
C ALA A 12 28.82 58.31 66.17
N SER A 13 27.62 58.81 65.96
CA SER A 13 26.79 58.61 64.77
C SER A 13 27.40 59.35 63.59
N ASP A 14 27.73 58.64 62.51
CA ASP A 14 27.93 59.26 61.20
C ASP A 14 27.03 58.59 60.18
N ALA A 15 25.92 59.28 59.89
CA ALA A 15 25.05 59.00 58.77
C ALA A 15 25.79 59.37 57.48
N THR A 16 26.43 58.39 56.84
CA THR A 16 26.97 58.54 55.49
C THR A 16 26.02 57.92 54.48
N SER A 17 25.55 58.77 53.58
CA SER A 17 24.73 58.46 52.41
C SER A 17 25.40 57.38 51.55
N SER A 18 24.95 56.14 51.66
CA SER A 18 25.44 55.05 50.81
C SER A 18 24.70 55.05 49.47
N SER A 19 25.36 55.57 48.43
CA SER A 19 24.98 55.33 47.04
C SER A 19 25.00 53.81 46.78
N ARG A 20 23.84 53.18 46.59
CA ARG A 20 23.73 51.76 46.20
C ARG A 20 24.32 51.55 44.81
N ARG A 21 25.63 51.28 44.70
CA ARG A 21 26.19 50.66 43.49
C ARG A 21 25.78 49.17 43.48
N ARG A 22 24.76 48.84 42.68
CA ARG A 22 24.41 47.43 42.37
C ARG A 22 25.62 46.74 41.71
N PRO A 23 25.97 45.49 42.07
CA PRO A 23 27.12 44.79 41.50
C PRO A 23 26.88 44.44 40.02
N GLN A 24 27.88 44.67 39.17
CA GLN A 24 27.83 44.30 37.75
C GLN A 24 27.78 42.76 37.59
N PRO A 25 26.81 42.20 36.86
CA PRO A 25 26.73 40.76 36.66
C PRO A 25 27.88 40.26 35.79
N LYS A 26 28.61 39.25 36.28
CA LYS A 26 29.69 38.57 35.54
C LYS A 26 29.14 37.87 34.30
N ILE A 27 29.77 38.13 33.15
CA ILE A 27 29.37 37.66 31.83
C ILE A 27 29.70 36.18 31.67
N VAL A 28 28.70 35.33 31.44
CA VAL A 28 28.90 33.92 31.08
C VAL A 28 28.05 33.57 29.86
N ALA A 29 28.50 33.95 28.67
CA ALA A 29 27.88 33.50 27.44
C ALA A 29 28.24 32.02 27.20
N ARG A 30 27.24 31.12 27.21
CA ARG A 30 27.45 29.70 26.87
C ARG A 30 27.15 29.48 25.39
N PHE A 31 28.17 29.65 24.56
CA PHE A 31 28.13 29.21 23.17
C PHE A 31 28.22 27.69 23.13
N VAL A 32 27.24 27.03 22.50
CA VAL A 32 27.20 25.58 22.36
C VAL A 32 27.13 25.27 20.87
N ALA A 33 27.97 24.35 20.40
CA ALA A 33 28.05 24.00 18.98
C ALA A 33 26.70 23.55 18.41
N ILE A 34 25.94 22.72 19.14
CA ILE A 34 24.61 22.23 18.73
C ILE A 34 23.73 21.99 19.97
N SER A 35 22.54 22.59 19.99
CA SER A 35 21.50 22.36 21.02
C SER A 35 20.62 21.18 20.58
N TRP A 36 20.65 20.06 21.32
CA TRP A 36 19.85 18.86 21.03
C TRP A 36 18.34 19.14 20.95
N ARG A 37 17.84 20.10 21.72
CA ARG A 37 16.43 20.52 21.67
C ARG A 37 16.09 21.25 20.38
N ASP A 38 17.04 22.03 19.84
CA ASP A 38 16.88 22.71 18.55
C ASP A 38 17.01 21.75 17.38
N LEU A 39 17.87 20.75 17.51
CA LEU A 39 17.95 19.65 16.57
C LEU A 39 16.63 18.88 16.53
N ALA A 40 16.15 18.38 17.68
CA ALA A 40 14.91 17.61 17.77
C ALA A 40 13.68 18.38 17.26
N MET A 41 13.57 19.69 17.54
CA MET A 41 12.45 20.50 17.05
C MET A 41 12.56 20.88 15.57
N THR A 42 13.75 20.80 14.96
CA THR A 42 13.94 21.03 13.52
C THR A 42 13.68 19.76 12.72
N PHE A 43 14.13 18.60 13.22
CA PHE A 43 13.90 17.31 12.58
C PHE A 43 12.52 16.73 12.89
N GLY A 44 11.88 17.12 13.99
CA GLY A 44 10.56 16.62 14.41
C GLY A 44 9.47 16.72 13.34
N PRO A 45 9.24 17.89 12.71
CA PRO A 45 8.27 18.03 11.61
C PRO A 45 8.61 17.15 10.40
N ILE A 46 9.89 16.95 10.10
CA ILE A 46 10.35 16.13 8.97
C ILE A 46 10.11 14.65 9.25
N VAL A 47 10.40 14.20 10.47
CA VAL A 47 10.09 12.86 10.94
C VAL A 47 8.59 12.63 10.89
N LEU A 48 7.78 13.61 11.34
CA LEU A 48 6.32 13.52 11.27
C LEU A 48 5.81 13.39 9.84
N VAL A 49 6.26 14.25 8.92
CA VAL A 49 5.90 14.18 7.50
C VAL A 49 6.36 12.87 6.86
N SER A 50 7.55 12.37 7.23
CA SER A 50 8.07 11.09 6.75
C SER A 50 7.23 9.91 7.26
N ILE A 51 6.79 9.95 8.52
CA ILE A 51 5.88 8.94 9.11
C ILE A 51 4.53 8.98 8.39
N VAL A 52 3.98 10.16 8.13
CA VAL A 52 2.71 10.31 7.40
C VAL A 52 2.84 9.81 5.97
N ALA A 53 3.90 10.18 5.25
CA ALA A 53 4.18 9.69 3.90
C ALA A 53 4.37 8.17 3.87
N LEU A 54 5.09 7.61 4.85
CA LEU A 54 5.27 6.17 5.01
C LEU A 54 3.92 5.48 5.29
N TYR A 55 3.08 6.05 6.16
CA TYR A 55 1.75 5.55 6.46
C TYR A 55 0.87 5.48 5.19
N PHE A 56 0.83 6.55 4.39
CA PHE A 56 0.08 6.57 3.14
C PHE A 56 0.68 5.64 2.09
N ALA A 57 2.01 5.56 1.96
CA ALA A 57 2.67 4.62 1.07
C ALA A 57 2.31 3.17 1.42
N VAL A 58 2.43 2.77 2.68
CA VAL A 58 2.06 1.42 3.14
C VAL A 58 0.57 1.13 2.89
N ARG A 59 -0.31 2.13 2.97
CA ARG A 59 -1.75 1.96 2.73
C ARG A 59 -2.14 1.89 1.25
N LEU A 60 -1.38 2.55 0.36
CA LEU A 60 -1.66 2.62 -1.07
C LEU A 60 -0.98 1.49 -1.87
N ILE A 61 0.08 0.90 -1.33
CA ILE A 61 0.82 -0.20 -1.97
C ILE A 61 0.17 -1.52 -1.59
N GLN A 62 0.00 -2.43 -2.58
CA GLN A 62 -0.60 -3.74 -2.33
C GLN A 62 0.11 -4.46 -1.17
N PRO A 63 -0.64 -5.08 -0.24
CA PRO A 63 -0.04 -5.81 0.87
C PRO A 63 0.92 -6.88 0.34
N ALA A 64 1.96 -7.17 1.14
CA ALA A 64 2.93 -8.21 0.87
C ALA A 64 2.28 -9.46 0.23
N PRO A 65 2.83 -10.03 -0.88
CA PRO A 65 2.24 -11.18 -1.52
C PRO A 65 1.99 -12.28 -0.49
N PRO A 66 0.76 -12.82 -0.41
CA PRO A 66 0.45 -13.83 0.56
C PRO A 66 1.32 -15.05 0.31
N SER A 67 1.81 -15.65 1.40
CA SER A 67 2.64 -16.86 1.33
C SER A 67 1.80 -18.12 1.14
N ALA A 68 0.48 -17.99 1.01
CA ALA A 68 -0.44 -19.07 0.78
C ALA A 68 -1.52 -18.66 -0.22
N LEU A 69 -1.96 -19.60 -1.04
CA LEU A 69 -3.15 -19.46 -1.87
C LEU A 69 -3.89 -20.79 -1.96
N THR A 70 -5.17 -20.74 -2.29
CA THR A 70 -6.03 -21.91 -2.45
C THR A 70 -6.44 -22.06 -3.92
N ILE A 71 -6.24 -23.26 -4.46
CA ILE A 71 -6.68 -23.64 -5.81
C ILE A 71 -7.83 -24.65 -5.74
N ALA A 72 -8.95 -24.33 -6.38
CA ALA A 72 -10.04 -25.28 -6.61
C ALA A 72 -9.71 -26.15 -7.83
N ALA A 73 -9.74 -27.47 -7.65
CA ALA A 73 -9.27 -28.42 -8.64
C ALA A 73 -10.38 -29.38 -9.12
N GLY A 74 -10.57 -30.49 -8.42
CA GLY A 74 -11.54 -31.51 -8.81
C GLY A 74 -11.50 -32.68 -7.83
N PRO A 75 -12.22 -33.76 -8.09
CA PRO A 75 -12.17 -34.97 -7.28
C PRO A 75 -10.74 -35.50 -7.21
N LYS A 76 -10.37 -36.13 -6.09
CA LYS A 76 -9.04 -36.75 -5.95
C LYS A 76 -8.73 -37.70 -7.10
N GLY A 77 -7.52 -37.58 -7.64
CA GLY A 77 -7.03 -38.38 -8.77
C GLY A 77 -7.49 -37.92 -10.15
N SER A 78 -8.40 -36.93 -10.24
CA SER A 78 -8.72 -36.26 -11.52
C SER A 78 -7.49 -35.55 -12.11
N SER A 79 -7.55 -35.20 -13.39
CA SER A 79 -6.47 -34.48 -14.08
C SER A 79 -6.24 -33.10 -13.47
N PHE A 80 -7.29 -32.40 -13.03
CA PHE A 80 -7.19 -31.13 -12.33
C PHE A 80 -6.55 -31.29 -10.95
N TRP A 81 -6.96 -32.29 -10.17
CA TRP A 81 -6.32 -32.62 -8.89
C TRP A 81 -4.83 -32.91 -9.07
N ASN A 82 -4.48 -33.77 -10.02
CA ASN A 82 -3.10 -34.17 -10.27
C ASN A 82 -2.24 -32.98 -10.75
N SER A 83 -2.81 -32.07 -11.53
CA SER A 83 -2.12 -30.85 -11.97
C SER A 83 -1.93 -29.87 -10.81
N ALA A 84 -2.96 -29.64 -10.00
CA ALA A 84 -2.87 -28.78 -8.80
C ALA A 84 -1.82 -29.29 -7.80
N GLN A 85 -1.72 -30.61 -7.62
CA GLN A 85 -0.69 -31.21 -6.76
C GLN A 85 0.74 -30.97 -7.29
N LYS A 86 0.94 -30.96 -8.61
CA LYS A 86 2.22 -30.57 -9.22
C LYS A 86 2.50 -29.07 -9.02
N TYR A 87 1.48 -28.21 -9.18
CA TYR A 87 1.61 -26.77 -8.92
C TYR A 87 2.04 -26.54 -7.47
N LYS A 88 1.44 -27.27 -6.53
CA LYS A 88 1.80 -27.21 -5.11
C LYS A 88 3.28 -27.49 -4.86
N ALA A 89 3.82 -28.53 -5.48
CA ALA A 89 5.24 -28.86 -5.37
C ALA A 89 6.16 -27.79 -6.00
N ILE A 90 5.74 -27.18 -7.12
CA ILE A 90 6.50 -26.15 -7.82
C ILE A 90 6.51 -24.83 -7.02
N LEU A 91 5.35 -24.39 -6.55
CA LEU A 91 5.21 -23.15 -5.76
C LEU A 91 5.94 -23.24 -4.42
N ALA A 92 6.01 -24.42 -3.80
CA ALA A 92 6.75 -24.65 -2.55
C ALA A 92 8.26 -24.32 -2.69
N ARG A 93 8.84 -24.44 -3.90
CA ARG A 93 10.24 -24.04 -4.18
C ARG A 93 10.47 -22.55 -3.92
N ASN A 94 9.43 -21.73 -4.04
CA ASN A 94 9.43 -20.29 -3.78
C ASN A 94 8.87 -19.92 -2.40
N ARG A 95 8.72 -20.89 -1.48
CA ARG A 95 8.12 -20.72 -0.15
C ARG A 95 6.66 -20.23 -0.18
N VAL A 96 5.94 -20.59 -1.23
CA VAL A 96 4.50 -20.33 -1.36
C VAL A 96 3.74 -21.63 -1.15
N THR A 97 2.81 -21.64 -0.20
CA THR A 97 1.96 -22.78 0.12
C THR A 97 0.72 -22.78 -0.77
N LEU A 98 0.55 -23.80 -1.61
CA LEU A 98 -0.68 -24.01 -2.36
C LEU A 98 -1.57 -25.01 -1.64
N ASN A 99 -2.75 -24.56 -1.21
CA ASN A 99 -3.81 -25.40 -0.68
C ASN A 99 -4.64 -25.91 -1.86
N VAL A 100 -4.63 -27.23 -2.08
CA VAL A 100 -5.44 -27.84 -3.15
C VAL A 100 -6.77 -28.25 -2.53
N MET A 101 -7.85 -27.68 -3.05
CA MET A 101 -9.20 -27.97 -2.60
C MET A 101 -9.87 -28.97 -3.53
N GLU A 102 -10.41 -30.03 -2.93
CA GLU A 102 -11.23 -31.02 -3.60
C GLU A 102 -12.62 -30.44 -3.90
N THR A 103 -13.09 -30.63 -5.12
CA THR A 103 -14.38 -30.12 -5.63
C THR A 103 -15.04 -31.16 -6.53
N GLN A 104 -16.24 -30.86 -7.04
CA GLN A 104 -16.89 -31.70 -8.06
C GLN A 104 -16.39 -31.45 -9.49
N GLY A 105 -15.47 -30.50 -9.70
CA GLY A 105 -14.92 -30.13 -11.00
C GLY A 105 -15.30 -28.71 -11.41
N SER A 106 -15.29 -28.44 -12.72
CA SER A 106 -15.26 -27.07 -13.27
C SER A 106 -16.43 -26.15 -12.87
N PHE A 107 -17.67 -26.65 -12.75
CA PHE A 107 -18.81 -25.77 -12.39
C PHE A 107 -18.83 -25.42 -10.90
N ASP A 108 -18.52 -26.38 -10.04
CA ASP A 108 -18.31 -26.17 -8.60
C ASP A 108 -17.13 -25.22 -8.37
N ASN A 109 -16.03 -25.41 -9.11
CA ASN A 109 -14.88 -24.51 -9.11
C ASN A 109 -15.25 -23.07 -9.42
N LEU A 110 -15.95 -22.83 -10.54
CA LEU A 110 -16.36 -21.49 -10.93
C LEU A 110 -17.34 -20.88 -9.93
N THR A 111 -18.30 -21.66 -9.43
CA THR A 111 -19.28 -21.20 -8.44
C THR A 111 -18.60 -20.72 -7.18
N ARG A 112 -17.66 -21.51 -6.64
CA ARG A 112 -16.93 -21.12 -5.42
C ARG A 112 -15.91 -20.02 -5.69
N LEU A 113 -15.23 -20.02 -6.83
CA LEU A 113 -14.33 -18.92 -7.20
C LEU A 113 -15.11 -17.60 -7.39
N SER A 114 -16.38 -17.65 -7.80
CA SER A 114 -17.23 -16.45 -7.89
C SER A 114 -17.68 -15.93 -6.52
N ASP A 115 -17.74 -16.76 -5.48
CA ASP A 115 -18.10 -16.33 -4.11
C ASP A 115 -16.92 -15.62 -3.41
N PRO A 116 -16.98 -14.31 -3.12
CA PRO A 116 -15.90 -13.57 -2.47
C PRO A 116 -15.46 -14.14 -1.12
N ASN A 117 -16.32 -14.91 -0.45
CA ASN A 117 -16.05 -15.46 0.89
C ASN A 117 -15.56 -16.91 0.88
N SER A 118 -15.37 -17.53 -0.29
CA SER A 118 -14.98 -18.93 -0.39
C SER A 118 -13.55 -19.23 0.05
N GLY A 119 -12.68 -18.20 0.10
CA GLY A 119 -11.25 -18.35 0.38
C GLY A 119 -10.47 -19.02 -0.75
N ILE A 120 -11.03 -19.04 -1.96
CA ILE A 120 -10.39 -19.58 -3.17
C ILE A 120 -9.84 -18.42 -4.00
N ASP A 121 -8.56 -18.53 -4.36
CA ASP A 121 -7.86 -17.49 -5.12
C ASP A 121 -7.85 -17.81 -6.61
N VAL A 122 -7.78 -19.11 -6.94
CA VAL A 122 -7.58 -19.63 -8.30
C VAL A 122 -8.38 -20.92 -8.49
N ALA A 123 -8.81 -21.21 -9.71
CA ALA A 123 -9.45 -22.47 -10.05
C ALA A 123 -9.11 -22.94 -11.47
N PHE A 124 -9.15 -24.24 -11.69
CA PHE A 124 -9.25 -24.78 -13.04
C PHE A 124 -10.70 -24.75 -13.51
N VAL A 125 -10.97 -24.15 -14.66
CA VAL A 125 -12.33 -24.01 -15.20
C VAL A 125 -12.30 -24.36 -16.68
N GLN A 126 -13.08 -25.35 -17.12
CA GLN A 126 -13.24 -25.61 -18.55
C GLN A 126 -14.13 -24.54 -19.21
N GLY A 127 -13.94 -24.28 -20.51
CA GLY A 127 -14.85 -23.45 -21.29
C GLY A 127 -16.26 -24.05 -21.40
N GLY A 128 -17.26 -23.20 -21.63
CA GLY A 128 -18.68 -23.56 -21.66
C GLY A 128 -19.33 -23.57 -20.28
N MET A 129 -18.75 -22.85 -19.31
CA MET A 129 -19.18 -22.81 -17.91
C MET A 129 -20.09 -21.63 -17.59
N THR A 130 -19.93 -20.55 -18.34
CA THR A 130 -20.73 -19.35 -18.21
C THR A 130 -21.91 -19.37 -19.17
N LYS A 131 -22.94 -18.59 -18.86
CA LYS A 131 -24.02 -18.36 -19.83
C LYS A 131 -23.48 -17.45 -20.94
N PRO A 132 -23.88 -17.64 -22.20
CA PRO A 132 -23.50 -16.73 -23.27
C PRO A 132 -23.84 -15.27 -22.91
N GLY A 133 -22.83 -14.40 -22.93
CA GLY A 133 -22.96 -12.97 -22.59
C GLY A 133 -22.88 -12.64 -21.10
N ALA A 134 -22.64 -13.61 -20.21
CA ALA A 134 -22.33 -13.31 -18.81
C ALA A 134 -20.93 -12.70 -18.70
N THR A 135 -20.81 -11.56 -18.01
CA THR A 135 -19.52 -10.96 -17.67
C THR A 135 -19.15 -11.31 -16.24
N HIS A 136 -17.88 -11.66 -16.03
CA HIS A 136 -17.28 -11.86 -14.72
C HIS A 136 -16.18 -10.83 -14.53
N ASP A 137 -16.55 -9.62 -14.10
CA ASP A 137 -15.61 -8.50 -14.02
C ASP A 137 -14.52 -8.73 -12.96
N ASP A 138 -14.85 -9.50 -11.92
CA ASP A 138 -13.98 -9.83 -10.79
C ASP A 138 -13.08 -11.07 -11.04
N LEU A 139 -13.20 -11.72 -12.21
CA LEU A 139 -12.43 -12.92 -12.57
C LEU A 139 -11.62 -12.69 -13.84
N GLU A 140 -10.40 -13.23 -13.86
CA GLU A 140 -9.48 -13.11 -14.99
C GLU A 140 -8.83 -14.46 -15.31
N SER A 141 -8.56 -14.71 -16.58
CA SER A 141 -7.79 -15.87 -17.03
C SER A 141 -6.30 -15.60 -16.88
N LEU A 142 -5.57 -16.56 -16.33
CA LEU A 142 -4.11 -16.62 -16.39
C LEU A 142 -3.61 -17.36 -17.64
N GLY A 143 -4.54 -17.89 -18.44
CA GLY A 143 -4.27 -18.63 -19.67
C GLY A 143 -4.92 -20.01 -19.70
N SER A 144 -5.12 -20.50 -20.91
CA SER A 144 -5.52 -21.88 -21.19
C SER A 144 -4.37 -22.83 -20.87
N VAL A 145 -4.65 -23.98 -20.25
CA VAL A 145 -3.62 -24.92 -19.73
C VAL A 145 -3.71 -26.34 -20.30
N SER A 146 -4.86 -26.79 -20.81
CA SER A 146 -4.99 -28.13 -21.39
C SER A 146 -6.34 -28.31 -22.08
N TYR A 147 -6.44 -29.26 -23.00
CA TYR A 147 -7.73 -29.78 -23.44
C TYR A 147 -8.35 -30.74 -22.43
N VAL A 148 -9.68 -30.75 -22.34
CA VAL A 148 -10.46 -31.64 -21.47
C VAL A 148 -11.49 -32.41 -22.32
N PRO A 149 -11.06 -33.39 -23.14
CA PRO A 149 -11.96 -34.10 -24.05
C PRO A 149 -13.08 -34.84 -23.30
N LEU A 150 -14.27 -34.82 -23.90
CA LEU A 150 -15.41 -35.60 -23.45
C LEU A 150 -15.29 -37.03 -23.95
N ALA A 151 -15.02 -37.95 -23.03
CA ALA A 151 -15.01 -39.37 -23.30
C ALA A 151 -16.41 -39.97 -23.07
N VAL A 152 -16.99 -40.60 -24.09
CA VAL A 152 -18.25 -41.33 -23.98
C VAL A 152 -17.99 -42.82 -24.18
N PHE A 153 -18.20 -43.59 -23.12
CA PHE A 153 -18.13 -45.05 -23.16
C PHE A 153 -19.52 -45.65 -23.12
N TYR A 154 -19.77 -46.69 -23.90
CA TYR A 154 -21.11 -47.27 -24.02
C TYR A 154 -21.06 -48.78 -24.29
N ARG A 155 -22.22 -49.43 -24.11
CA ARG A 155 -22.43 -50.85 -24.43
C ARG A 155 -23.34 -51.02 -25.65
N GLY A 156 -23.07 -52.07 -26.42
CA GLY A 156 -23.94 -52.52 -27.51
C GLY A 156 -23.38 -52.23 -28.91
N ALA A 157 -24.31 -51.98 -29.85
CA ALA A 157 -23.99 -51.69 -31.25
C ALA A 157 -23.22 -50.37 -31.38
N PRO A 158 -22.33 -50.22 -32.38
CA PRO A 158 -21.59 -48.98 -32.61
C PRO A 158 -22.51 -47.75 -32.65
N VAL A 159 -22.11 -46.68 -31.95
CA VAL A 159 -22.81 -45.39 -31.89
C VAL A 159 -21.82 -44.30 -32.27
N SER A 160 -22.24 -43.38 -33.13
CA SER A 160 -21.39 -42.26 -33.60
C SER A 160 -22.04 -40.88 -33.46
N ARG A 161 -23.32 -40.82 -33.04
CA ARG A 161 -24.07 -39.59 -32.75
C ARG A 161 -24.79 -39.68 -31.41
N LEU A 162 -24.81 -38.59 -30.65
CA LEU A 162 -25.44 -38.55 -29.34
C LEU A 162 -26.96 -38.80 -29.40
N SER A 163 -27.62 -38.44 -30.51
CA SER A 163 -29.04 -38.73 -30.73
C SER A 163 -29.40 -40.22 -30.69
N GLU A 164 -28.45 -41.10 -31.01
CA GLU A 164 -28.65 -42.57 -31.00
C GLU A 164 -28.68 -43.14 -29.57
N LEU A 165 -28.31 -42.34 -28.57
CA LEU A 165 -28.45 -42.68 -27.15
C LEU A 165 -29.84 -42.38 -26.59
N LYS A 166 -30.79 -41.95 -27.42
CA LYS A 166 -32.17 -41.68 -26.98
C LYS A 166 -32.81 -42.96 -26.40
N GLY A 167 -33.43 -42.82 -25.24
CA GLY A 167 -34.08 -43.91 -24.50
C GLY A 167 -33.10 -44.81 -23.72
N LYS A 168 -31.81 -44.50 -23.71
CA LYS A 168 -30.78 -45.22 -22.94
C LYS A 168 -30.57 -44.59 -21.55
N ARG A 169 -30.05 -45.37 -20.61
CA ARG A 169 -29.67 -44.89 -19.26
C ARG A 169 -28.27 -44.29 -19.32
N LEU A 170 -28.18 -42.97 -19.14
CA LEU A 170 -26.94 -42.21 -19.33
C LEU A 170 -26.41 -41.70 -17.99
N ALA A 171 -25.19 -42.09 -17.61
CA ALA A 171 -24.47 -41.44 -16.52
C ALA A 171 -23.76 -40.20 -17.06
N ILE A 172 -24.20 -39.02 -16.64
CA ILE A 172 -23.74 -37.75 -17.20
C ILE A 172 -22.81 -36.97 -16.28
N GLY A 173 -22.31 -37.58 -15.20
CA GLY A 173 -21.47 -36.89 -14.21
C GLY A 173 -22.26 -36.31 -13.04
N ALA A 174 -21.53 -36.04 -11.97
CA ALA A 174 -22.06 -35.56 -10.69
C ALA A 174 -22.60 -34.13 -10.82
N GLU A 175 -23.49 -33.77 -9.91
CA GLU A 175 -23.93 -32.38 -9.78
C GLU A 175 -22.74 -31.47 -9.47
N GLY A 176 -22.67 -30.32 -10.13
CA GLY A 176 -21.54 -29.40 -10.03
C GLY A 176 -20.30 -29.77 -10.86
N SER A 177 -20.30 -30.88 -11.59
CA SER A 177 -19.18 -31.26 -12.47
C SER A 177 -19.23 -30.59 -13.85
N GLY A 178 -18.05 -30.41 -14.45
CA GLY A 178 -17.95 -29.97 -15.83
C GLY A 178 -18.40 -31.00 -16.85
N THR A 179 -18.21 -32.29 -16.55
CA THR A 179 -18.80 -33.38 -17.34
C THR A 179 -20.31 -33.17 -17.51
N ARG A 180 -21.02 -32.88 -16.42
CA ARG A 180 -22.49 -32.78 -16.42
C ARG A 180 -22.99 -31.62 -17.24
N LEU A 181 -22.39 -30.43 -17.06
CA LEU A 181 -22.83 -29.25 -17.80
C LEU A 181 -22.58 -29.43 -19.32
N LEU A 182 -21.42 -29.98 -19.68
CA LEU A 182 -21.08 -30.27 -21.07
C LEU A 182 -22.02 -31.33 -21.66
N ALA A 183 -22.22 -32.46 -20.95
CA ALA A 183 -23.11 -33.53 -21.39
C ALA A 183 -24.54 -33.03 -21.59
N LEU A 184 -25.09 -32.26 -20.65
CA LEU A 184 -26.43 -31.67 -20.78
C LEU A 184 -26.53 -30.74 -21.99
N THR A 185 -25.52 -29.92 -22.24
CA THR A 185 -25.49 -28.99 -23.38
C THR A 185 -25.51 -29.75 -24.72
N LEU A 186 -24.65 -30.75 -24.85
CA LEU A 186 -24.55 -31.55 -26.07
C LEU A 186 -25.79 -32.45 -26.27
N LEU A 187 -26.29 -33.10 -25.22
CA LEU A 187 -27.50 -33.92 -25.28
C LEU A 187 -28.72 -33.07 -25.66
N LYS A 188 -28.85 -31.85 -25.10
CA LYS A 188 -29.93 -30.92 -25.46
C LYS A 188 -29.89 -30.54 -26.94
N ALA A 189 -28.69 -30.32 -27.51
CA ALA A 189 -28.53 -30.06 -28.94
C ALA A 189 -28.98 -31.23 -29.84
N ASN A 190 -29.08 -32.44 -29.27
CA ASN A 190 -29.55 -33.66 -29.92
C ASN A 190 -30.99 -34.05 -29.52
N GLY A 191 -31.74 -33.16 -28.86
CA GLY A 191 -33.12 -33.42 -28.45
C GLY A 191 -33.27 -34.33 -27.24
N ILE A 192 -32.20 -34.58 -26.48
CA ILE A 192 -32.23 -35.34 -25.22
C ILE A 192 -32.17 -34.33 -24.06
N GLN A 193 -33.19 -34.31 -23.21
CA GLN A 193 -33.31 -33.35 -22.10
C GLN A 193 -33.73 -34.04 -20.81
N PRO A 194 -33.42 -33.46 -19.63
CA PRO A 194 -33.95 -33.93 -18.35
C PRO A 194 -35.49 -34.01 -18.37
N GLY A 195 -36.05 -35.07 -17.78
CA GLY A 195 -37.50 -35.30 -17.72
C GLY A 195 -38.11 -35.94 -18.97
N GLY A 196 -37.32 -36.22 -20.02
CA GLY A 196 -37.77 -37.01 -21.18
C GLY A 196 -37.55 -38.51 -21.02
N ASP A 197 -37.71 -39.26 -22.11
CA ASP A 197 -37.64 -40.74 -22.16
C ASP A 197 -36.24 -41.32 -21.85
N THR A 198 -35.21 -40.47 -21.76
CA THR A 198 -33.81 -40.89 -21.58
C THR A 198 -33.39 -40.59 -20.14
N PRO A 199 -33.22 -41.61 -19.27
CA PRO A 199 -32.82 -41.39 -17.89
C PRO A 199 -31.40 -40.79 -17.81
N LEU A 200 -31.28 -39.60 -17.23
CA LEU A 200 -30.01 -38.89 -17.03
C LEU A 200 -29.58 -38.98 -15.56
N LEU A 201 -28.59 -39.80 -15.27
CA LEU A 201 -28.18 -40.16 -13.92
C LEU A 201 -26.96 -39.33 -13.46
N PRO A 202 -26.95 -38.85 -12.20
CA PRO A 202 -25.84 -38.07 -11.63
C PRO A 202 -24.69 -38.98 -11.13
N LEU A 203 -24.34 -40.01 -11.89
CA LEU A 203 -23.23 -40.91 -11.57
C LEU A 203 -21.93 -40.37 -12.20
N ALA A 204 -20.82 -40.46 -11.48
CA ALA A 204 -19.50 -40.01 -11.93
C ALA A 204 -18.39 -41.02 -11.63
N GLY A 205 -17.22 -40.81 -12.24
CA GLY A 205 -15.97 -41.49 -11.93
C GLY A 205 -16.09 -43.02 -11.89
N ASP A 206 -15.48 -43.63 -10.87
CA ASP A 206 -15.43 -45.09 -10.71
C ASP A 206 -16.82 -45.71 -10.49
N THR A 207 -17.72 -45.01 -9.80
CA THR A 207 -19.10 -45.48 -9.58
C THR A 207 -19.84 -45.60 -10.91
N ALA A 208 -19.70 -44.63 -11.81
CA ALA A 208 -20.31 -44.69 -13.13
C ALA A 208 -19.65 -45.73 -14.03
N ALA A 209 -18.31 -45.84 -13.98
CA ALA A 209 -17.58 -46.88 -14.72
C ALA A 209 -18.04 -48.28 -14.31
N LYS A 210 -18.17 -48.54 -13.00
CA LYS A 210 -18.67 -49.82 -12.48
C LYS A 210 -20.13 -50.08 -12.88
N ALA A 211 -21.00 -49.07 -12.80
CA ALA A 211 -22.39 -49.22 -13.24
C ALA A 211 -22.50 -49.59 -14.74
N LEU A 212 -21.57 -49.10 -15.58
CA LEU A 212 -21.49 -49.48 -16.99
C LEU A 212 -21.02 -50.94 -17.14
N GLU A 213 -19.97 -51.34 -16.43
CA GLU A 213 -19.46 -52.72 -16.40
C GLU A 213 -20.55 -53.72 -15.98
N ASP A 214 -21.35 -53.35 -14.97
CA ASP A 214 -22.43 -54.16 -14.41
C ASP A 214 -23.72 -54.11 -15.26
N GLY A 215 -23.77 -53.30 -16.33
CA GLY A 215 -24.94 -53.16 -17.21
C GLY A 215 -26.13 -52.42 -16.60
N GLN A 216 -25.90 -51.69 -15.50
CA GLN A 216 -26.90 -50.85 -14.84
C GLN A 216 -27.16 -49.55 -15.59
N ILE A 217 -26.21 -49.13 -16.42
CA ILE A 217 -26.33 -48.02 -17.36
C ILE A 217 -25.85 -48.45 -18.74
N ASP A 218 -26.23 -47.69 -19.76
CA ASP A 218 -25.94 -48.03 -21.16
C ASP A 218 -24.80 -47.18 -21.74
N ALA A 219 -24.60 -45.96 -21.20
CA ALA A 219 -23.44 -45.13 -21.51
C ALA A 219 -23.04 -44.24 -20.33
N VAL A 220 -21.75 -43.86 -20.29
CA VAL A 220 -21.18 -42.93 -19.32
C VAL A 220 -20.39 -41.84 -20.04
N PHE A 221 -20.57 -40.61 -19.58
CA PHE A 221 -19.84 -39.43 -20.00
C PHE A 221 -18.79 -39.13 -18.94
N LEU A 222 -17.54 -38.96 -19.35
CA LEU A 222 -16.41 -38.68 -18.46
C LEU A 222 -15.53 -37.60 -19.08
N THR A 223 -15.03 -36.69 -18.25
CA THR A 223 -14.01 -35.70 -18.61
C THR A 223 -12.89 -35.74 -17.58
N GLY A 224 -11.68 -35.34 -17.99
CA GLY A 224 -10.50 -35.39 -17.12
C GLY A 224 -10.57 -34.49 -15.88
N ASP A 225 -11.45 -33.49 -15.84
CA ASP A 225 -11.63 -32.60 -14.69
C ASP A 225 -12.35 -33.27 -13.50
N SER A 226 -13.24 -34.23 -13.78
CA SER A 226 -14.05 -34.93 -12.76
C SER A 226 -13.94 -36.46 -12.76
N ALA A 227 -13.13 -37.04 -13.65
CA ALA A 227 -12.82 -38.47 -13.67
C ALA A 227 -11.32 -38.73 -13.61
N GLN A 228 -10.93 -39.88 -13.04
CA GLN A 228 -9.52 -40.26 -12.96
C GLN A 228 -9.06 -40.87 -14.30
N PRO A 229 -7.87 -40.52 -14.81
CA PRO A 229 -7.32 -41.16 -16.01
C PRO A 229 -7.24 -42.69 -15.96
N PRO A 230 -6.88 -43.34 -14.82
CA PRO A 230 -6.90 -44.79 -14.71
C PRO A 230 -8.29 -45.41 -14.93
N THR A 231 -9.36 -44.73 -14.52
CA THR A 231 -10.75 -45.19 -14.74
C THR A 231 -11.08 -45.26 -16.23
N MET A 232 -10.73 -44.21 -16.98
CA MET A 232 -10.95 -44.18 -18.44
C MET A 232 -10.07 -45.21 -19.16
N ALA A 233 -8.81 -45.36 -18.73
CA ALA A 233 -7.91 -46.39 -19.26
C ALA A 233 -8.41 -47.82 -19.02
N LYS A 234 -9.07 -48.06 -17.88
CA LYS A 234 -9.72 -49.35 -17.59
C LYS A 234 -10.86 -49.61 -18.57
N LEU A 235 -11.78 -48.65 -18.73
CA LEU A 235 -12.94 -48.79 -19.63
C LEU A 235 -12.54 -49.04 -21.09
N LEU A 236 -11.47 -48.41 -21.57
CA LEU A 236 -10.91 -48.63 -22.91
C LEU A 236 -10.48 -50.08 -23.17
N ARG A 237 -10.13 -50.83 -22.11
CA ARG A 237 -9.66 -52.23 -22.18
C ARG A 237 -10.75 -53.23 -21.78
N THR A 238 -11.89 -52.78 -21.31
CA THR A 238 -12.97 -53.65 -20.85
C THR A 238 -13.75 -54.22 -22.03
N SER A 239 -13.82 -55.56 -22.11
CA SER A 239 -14.57 -56.24 -23.17
C SER A 239 -16.06 -55.87 -23.14
N GLY A 240 -16.64 -55.64 -24.32
CA GLY A 240 -18.04 -55.24 -24.47
C GLY A 240 -18.34 -53.76 -24.21
N ILE A 241 -17.34 -52.98 -23.78
CA ILE A 241 -17.40 -51.53 -23.68
C ILE A 241 -16.71 -50.93 -24.90
N ARG A 242 -17.35 -49.94 -25.52
CA ARG A 242 -16.84 -49.22 -26.68
C ARG A 242 -16.61 -47.76 -26.33
N PHE A 243 -15.64 -47.16 -27.01
CA PHE A 243 -15.36 -45.74 -26.95
C PHE A 243 -15.98 -45.05 -28.18
N MET A 244 -16.78 -44.02 -27.95
CA MET A 244 -17.54 -43.34 -29.00
C MET A 244 -16.65 -42.46 -29.87
N ASP A 245 -16.80 -42.59 -31.19
CA ASP A 245 -16.22 -41.72 -32.20
C ASP A 245 -17.26 -40.68 -32.64
N PHE A 246 -17.00 -39.40 -32.40
CA PHE A 246 -17.92 -38.32 -32.71
C PHE A 246 -17.87 -37.98 -34.21
N SER A 247 -18.73 -38.62 -35.00
CA SER A 247 -18.90 -38.31 -36.44
C SER A 247 -19.25 -36.84 -36.76
N GLN A 248 -19.67 -36.08 -35.75
CA GLN A 248 -20.09 -34.68 -35.85
C GLN A 248 -19.20 -33.73 -35.02
N ALA A 249 -17.97 -34.13 -34.68
CA ALA A 249 -17.06 -33.34 -33.83
C ALA A 249 -16.84 -31.91 -34.36
N ASP A 250 -16.47 -31.75 -35.63
CA ASP A 250 -16.33 -30.43 -36.29
C ASP A 250 -17.61 -29.58 -36.19
N ALA A 251 -18.79 -30.19 -36.33
CA ALA A 251 -20.07 -29.48 -36.22
C ALA A 251 -20.31 -28.94 -34.80
N TYR A 252 -19.90 -29.70 -33.76
CA TYR A 252 -19.96 -29.21 -32.38
C TYR A 252 -18.98 -28.06 -32.15
N ALA A 253 -17.73 -28.17 -32.63
CA ALA A 253 -16.72 -27.13 -32.50
C ALA A 253 -17.16 -25.81 -33.17
N ARG A 254 -17.81 -25.88 -34.33
CA ARG A 254 -18.39 -24.70 -35.01
C ARG A 254 -19.58 -24.10 -34.29
N ARG A 255 -20.38 -24.92 -33.61
CA ARG A 255 -21.60 -24.49 -32.92
C ARG A 255 -21.34 -23.96 -31.51
N PHE A 256 -20.33 -24.49 -30.84
CA PHE A 256 -19.95 -24.14 -29.47
C PHE A 256 -18.50 -23.64 -29.49
N PRO A 257 -18.27 -22.32 -29.51
CA PRO A 257 -16.94 -21.73 -29.73
C PRO A 257 -15.87 -22.12 -28.69
N TYR A 258 -16.27 -22.63 -27.54
CA TYR A 258 -15.38 -23.14 -26.50
C TYR A 258 -14.96 -24.61 -26.72
N LEU A 259 -15.48 -25.28 -27.74
CA LEU A 259 -15.15 -26.66 -28.10
C LEU A 259 -14.19 -26.70 -29.29
N THR A 260 -13.22 -27.60 -29.19
CA THR A 260 -12.32 -27.97 -30.28
C THR A 260 -12.48 -29.45 -30.59
N GLU A 261 -12.34 -29.81 -31.87
CA GLU A 261 -12.24 -31.21 -32.29
C GLU A 261 -10.82 -31.73 -32.01
N ILE A 262 -10.73 -32.89 -31.36
CA ILE A 262 -9.48 -33.60 -31.14
C ILE A 262 -9.56 -34.96 -31.83
N GLU A 263 -8.63 -35.21 -32.74
CA GLU A 263 -8.41 -36.53 -33.32
C GLU A 263 -7.38 -37.30 -32.48
N LEU A 264 -7.80 -38.45 -31.96
CA LEU A 264 -6.91 -39.39 -31.32
C LEU A 264 -6.41 -40.41 -32.36
N PRO A 265 -5.11 -40.49 -32.66
CA PRO A 265 -4.60 -41.41 -33.67
C PRO A 265 -4.78 -42.87 -33.24
N MET A 266 -4.84 -43.77 -34.22
CA MET A 266 -4.82 -45.21 -33.93
C MET A 266 -3.56 -45.60 -33.16
N GLY A 267 -3.69 -46.54 -32.21
CA GLY A 267 -2.58 -46.98 -31.34
C GLY A 267 -2.15 -45.99 -30.26
N ALA A 268 -2.83 -44.85 -30.11
CA ALA A 268 -2.53 -43.80 -29.14
C ALA A 268 -2.37 -44.29 -27.68
N PHE A 269 -3.17 -45.26 -27.24
CA PHE A 269 -3.13 -45.79 -25.87
C PHE A 269 -2.20 -46.99 -25.71
N ASP A 270 -2.09 -47.82 -26.75
CA ASP A 270 -1.25 -49.00 -26.80
C ASP A 270 -0.89 -49.30 -28.27
N LEU A 271 0.38 -49.08 -28.62
CA LEU A 271 0.87 -49.32 -29.98
C LEU A 271 0.91 -50.80 -30.33
N ALA A 272 1.20 -51.68 -29.36
CA ALA A 272 1.31 -53.11 -29.60
C ALA A 272 -0.07 -53.75 -29.81
N ALA A 273 -1.05 -53.33 -29.02
CA ALA A 273 -2.45 -53.75 -29.17
C ALA A 273 -3.22 -52.93 -30.22
N ASN A 274 -2.60 -51.88 -30.78
CA ASN A 274 -3.23 -50.89 -31.67
C ASN A 274 -4.55 -50.36 -31.09
N LEU A 275 -4.51 -49.80 -29.88
CA LEU A 275 -5.67 -49.19 -29.22
C LEU A 275 -5.56 -47.67 -29.24
N PRO A 276 -6.56 -46.93 -29.75
CA PRO A 276 -7.73 -47.43 -30.47
C PRO A 276 -7.35 -48.01 -31.86
N PRO A 277 -8.16 -48.92 -32.44
CA PRO A 277 -7.83 -49.60 -33.70
C PRO A 277 -7.94 -48.72 -34.96
N HIS A 278 -8.50 -47.53 -34.81
CA HIS A 278 -8.80 -46.53 -35.82
C HIS A 278 -8.76 -45.15 -35.13
N PRO A 279 -8.54 -44.05 -35.88
CA PRO A 279 -8.66 -42.71 -35.32
C PRO A 279 -10.02 -42.48 -34.66
N VAL A 280 -10.04 -41.77 -33.54
CA VAL A 280 -11.27 -41.43 -32.79
C VAL A 280 -11.37 -39.92 -32.64
N HIS A 281 -12.47 -39.34 -33.11
CA HIS A 281 -12.77 -37.92 -33.00
C HIS A 281 -13.51 -37.65 -31.70
N MET A 282 -13.06 -36.63 -30.98
CA MET A 282 -13.61 -36.19 -29.71
C MET A 282 -13.91 -34.70 -29.76
N VAL A 283 -14.84 -34.27 -28.92
CA VAL A 283 -15.07 -32.85 -28.64
C VAL A 283 -14.45 -32.50 -27.30
N ALA A 284 -13.70 -31.40 -27.23
CA ALA A 284 -12.96 -31.01 -26.05
C ALA A 284 -13.11 -29.52 -25.77
N PRO A 285 -13.64 -29.13 -24.59
CA PRO A 285 -13.38 -27.79 -24.07
C PRO A 285 -11.90 -27.61 -23.71
N THR A 286 -11.50 -26.35 -23.69
CA THR A 286 -10.19 -25.94 -23.14
C THR A 286 -10.34 -25.61 -21.66
N ALA A 287 -9.42 -26.07 -20.83
CA ALA A 287 -9.30 -25.66 -19.43
C ALA A 287 -8.48 -24.38 -19.31
N GLU A 288 -9.00 -23.43 -18.55
CA GLU A 288 -8.35 -22.19 -18.18
C GLU A 288 -7.97 -22.21 -16.69
N LEU A 289 -6.87 -21.54 -16.38
CA LEU A 289 -6.51 -21.21 -15.00
C LEU A 289 -7.11 -19.85 -14.67
N VAL A 290 -8.24 -19.84 -13.98
CA VAL A 290 -8.99 -18.61 -13.67
C VAL A 290 -8.64 -18.14 -12.26
N ALA A 291 -8.36 -16.86 -12.11
CA ALA A 291 -8.03 -16.22 -10.85
C ALA A 291 -8.97 -15.07 -10.56
N ARG A 292 -9.02 -14.62 -9.30
CA ARG A 292 -9.61 -13.32 -8.97
C ARG A 292 -8.76 -12.17 -9.53
N ASP A 293 -9.39 -11.08 -9.91
CA ASP A 293 -8.72 -9.83 -10.33
C ASP A 293 -7.81 -9.24 -9.23
N SER A 294 -8.13 -9.52 -7.96
CA SER A 294 -7.36 -9.14 -6.78
C SER A 294 -6.13 -10.02 -6.52
N LEU A 295 -5.84 -11.02 -7.36
CA LEU A 295 -4.66 -11.87 -7.22
C LEU A 295 -3.38 -11.05 -7.37
N HIS A 296 -2.49 -11.15 -6.38
CA HIS A 296 -1.22 -10.42 -6.39
C HIS A 296 -0.35 -10.80 -7.61
N PRO A 297 0.23 -9.83 -8.36
CA PRO A 297 1.00 -10.09 -9.59
C PRO A 297 2.10 -11.15 -9.47
N ALA A 298 2.87 -11.11 -8.37
CA ALA A 298 3.90 -12.11 -8.09
C ALA A 298 3.39 -13.56 -8.01
N LEU A 299 2.16 -13.78 -7.55
CA LEU A 299 1.55 -15.11 -7.51
C LEU A 299 1.05 -15.54 -8.89
N SER A 300 0.53 -14.59 -9.68
CA SER A 300 0.17 -14.82 -11.08
C SER A 300 1.37 -15.33 -11.88
N ASP A 301 2.53 -14.68 -11.79
CA ASP A 301 3.77 -15.11 -12.46
C ASP A 301 4.20 -16.53 -12.06
N LEU A 302 4.11 -16.88 -10.76
CA LEU A 302 4.45 -18.21 -10.25
C LEU A 302 3.47 -19.28 -10.75
N LEU A 303 2.19 -18.96 -10.83
CA LEU A 303 1.16 -19.87 -11.35
C LEU A 303 1.36 -20.13 -12.84
N ILE A 304 1.66 -19.10 -13.63
CA ILE A 304 1.95 -19.25 -15.06
C ILE A 304 3.24 -20.06 -15.26
N GLU A 305 4.26 -19.84 -14.43
CA GLU A 305 5.48 -20.66 -14.46
C GLU A 305 5.19 -22.13 -14.12
N ALA A 306 4.40 -22.40 -13.08
CA ALA A 306 3.96 -23.75 -12.76
C ALA A 306 3.15 -24.36 -13.90
N ALA A 307 2.27 -23.57 -14.53
CA ALA A 307 1.52 -23.99 -15.69
C ALA A 307 2.44 -24.38 -16.85
N ARG A 308 3.49 -23.60 -17.14
CA ARG A 308 4.50 -23.96 -18.14
C ARG A 308 5.23 -25.26 -17.81
N GLU A 309 5.68 -25.46 -16.56
CA GLU A 309 6.40 -26.69 -16.19
C GLU A 309 5.50 -27.94 -16.30
N VAL A 310 4.21 -27.82 -15.98
CA VAL A 310 3.27 -28.94 -15.98
C VAL A 310 2.69 -29.23 -17.36
N HIS A 311 2.38 -28.19 -18.15
CA HIS A 311 1.56 -28.31 -19.36
C HIS A 311 2.32 -28.08 -20.67
N SER A 312 3.61 -27.71 -20.66
CA SER A 312 4.37 -27.51 -21.92
C SER A 312 4.83 -28.80 -22.60
N ARG A 313 4.76 -29.94 -21.92
CA ARG A 313 5.21 -31.21 -22.49
C ARG A 313 4.23 -31.70 -23.55
N ALA A 314 4.77 -32.29 -24.60
CA ALA A 314 3.97 -33.06 -25.55
C ALA A 314 3.26 -34.20 -24.81
N GLY A 315 2.02 -34.45 -25.19
CA GLY A 315 1.21 -35.53 -24.67
C GLY A 315 0.27 -36.07 -25.74
N LEU A 316 -0.63 -36.95 -25.32
CA LEU A 316 -1.57 -37.58 -26.23
C LEU A 316 -2.55 -36.60 -26.90
N LEU A 317 -2.90 -35.55 -26.17
CA LEU A 317 -3.95 -34.60 -26.56
C LEU A 317 -3.40 -33.25 -27.03
N GLN A 318 -2.09 -33.01 -26.88
CA GLN A 318 -1.49 -31.68 -27.08
C GLN A 318 -0.04 -31.78 -27.55
N ARG A 319 0.37 -30.79 -28.33
CA ARG A 319 1.75 -30.63 -28.83
C ARG A 319 2.64 -30.00 -27.77
N ALA A 320 3.95 -30.15 -27.96
CA ALA A 320 4.93 -29.48 -27.13
C ALA A 320 4.77 -27.95 -27.23
N ASN A 321 4.80 -27.27 -26.09
CA ASN A 321 4.64 -25.82 -25.93
C ASN A 321 3.31 -25.25 -26.46
N GLU A 322 2.29 -26.09 -26.60
CA GLU A 322 0.94 -25.62 -26.95
C GLU A 322 0.28 -24.92 -25.76
N PHE A 323 0.51 -25.41 -24.54
CA PHE A 323 0.02 -24.84 -23.30
C PHE A 323 1.15 -24.54 -22.31
N PRO A 324 0.95 -23.57 -21.38
CA PRO A 324 -0.19 -22.67 -21.30
C PRO A 324 -0.14 -21.58 -22.39
N ALA A 325 -1.30 -21.09 -22.82
CA ALA A 325 -1.43 -20.10 -23.89
C ALA A 325 -2.43 -18.99 -23.52
N PRO A 326 -2.25 -17.76 -24.03
CA PRO A 326 -3.18 -16.64 -23.81
C PRO A 326 -4.45 -16.76 -24.67
N LEU A 327 -5.01 -17.96 -24.78
CA LEU A 327 -6.27 -18.21 -25.48
C LEU A 327 -7.43 -17.83 -24.55
N VAL A 328 -8.26 -16.91 -25.01
CA VAL A 328 -9.41 -16.35 -24.29
C VAL A 328 -10.69 -16.95 -24.85
N HIS A 329 -11.52 -17.55 -23.99
CA HIS A 329 -12.88 -17.98 -24.36
C HIS A 329 -13.93 -17.16 -23.61
N GLU A 330 -13.95 -17.28 -22.28
CA GLU A 330 -15.02 -16.70 -21.44
C GLU A 330 -14.52 -15.64 -20.46
N PHE A 331 -13.24 -15.68 -20.08
CA PHE A 331 -12.65 -14.74 -19.12
C PHE A 331 -11.59 -13.88 -19.80
N ARG A 332 -11.60 -12.57 -19.52
CA ARG A 332 -10.55 -11.67 -20.00
C ARG A 332 -9.18 -12.15 -19.50
N ILE A 333 -8.16 -12.07 -20.34
CA ILE A 333 -6.79 -12.35 -19.90
C ILE A 333 -6.39 -11.30 -18.87
N SER A 334 -5.77 -11.73 -17.77
CA SER A 334 -5.24 -10.81 -16.77
C SER A 334 -4.13 -9.94 -17.36
N ASP A 335 -4.06 -8.65 -17.00
CA ASP A 335 -2.97 -7.74 -17.41
C ASP A 335 -1.60 -8.32 -17.03
N ASN A 336 -1.53 -9.04 -15.90
CA ASN A 336 -0.34 -9.74 -15.46
C ASN A 336 0.06 -10.88 -16.40
N ALA A 337 -0.91 -11.69 -16.81
CA ALA A 337 -0.70 -12.80 -17.72
C ALA A 337 -0.33 -12.31 -19.12
N GLU A 338 -1.01 -11.28 -19.64
CA GLU A 338 -0.70 -10.68 -20.94
C GLU A 338 0.75 -10.17 -20.97
N ARG A 339 1.18 -9.46 -19.93
CA ARG A 339 2.58 -9.03 -19.77
C ARG A 339 3.54 -10.22 -19.76
N TYR A 340 3.23 -11.27 -19.00
CA TYR A 340 4.08 -12.46 -18.91
C TYR A 340 4.22 -13.14 -20.28
N TYR A 341 3.15 -13.31 -21.04
CA TYR A 341 3.22 -13.93 -22.37
C TYR A 341 3.97 -13.08 -23.39
N LYS A 342 3.87 -11.75 -23.33
CA LYS A 342 4.59 -10.85 -24.26
C LYS A 342 6.08 -10.70 -23.93
N SER A 343 6.43 -10.63 -22.64
CA SER A 343 7.75 -10.18 -22.19
C SER A 343 8.46 -11.11 -21.20
N GLY A 344 7.79 -12.16 -20.73
CA GLY A 344 8.26 -13.04 -19.67
C GLY A 344 8.17 -12.41 -18.28
N LYS A 345 8.95 -12.93 -17.34
CA LYS A 345 9.06 -12.37 -15.97
C LYS A 345 9.60 -10.93 -16.03
N SER A 346 9.07 -10.07 -15.15
CA SER A 346 9.62 -8.73 -14.95
C SER A 346 11.12 -8.77 -14.60
N PHE A 347 11.88 -7.74 -14.98
CA PHE A 347 13.35 -7.69 -14.86
C PHE A 347 13.85 -8.13 -13.48
N LEU A 348 13.20 -7.67 -12.41
CA LEU A 348 13.55 -8.01 -11.03
C LEU A 348 13.42 -9.51 -10.75
N TYR A 349 12.34 -10.14 -11.22
CA TYR A 349 12.06 -11.57 -11.04
C TYR A 349 12.88 -12.48 -11.98
N ARG A 350 13.50 -11.91 -13.01
CA ARG A 350 14.41 -12.65 -13.90
C ARG A 350 15.82 -12.80 -13.31
N THR A 351 16.30 -11.77 -12.61
CA THR A 351 17.69 -11.73 -12.12
C THR A 351 17.85 -12.08 -10.64
N LEU A 352 16.78 -11.97 -9.85
CA LEU A 352 16.82 -12.16 -8.40
C LEU A 352 15.94 -13.34 -7.96
N PRO A 353 16.33 -14.09 -6.90
CA PRO A 353 15.44 -15.06 -6.27
C PRO A 353 14.11 -14.41 -5.87
N PHE A 354 13.00 -15.16 -5.96
CA PHE A 354 11.64 -14.64 -5.75
C PHE A 354 11.49 -13.78 -4.48
N TRP A 355 12.08 -14.21 -3.37
CA TRP A 355 12.04 -13.46 -2.11
C TRP A 355 12.79 -12.11 -2.19
N VAL A 356 13.90 -12.04 -2.91
CA VAL A 356 14.67 -10.81 -3.10
C VAL A 356 13.96 -9.89 -4.09
N ALA A 357 13.39 -10.43 -5.18
CA ALA A 357 12.58 -9.65 -6.11
C ALA A 357 11.33 -9.07 -5.41
N SER A 358 10.63 -9.89 -4.62
CA SER A 358 9.48 -9.44 -3.82
C SER A 358 9.89 -8.41 -2.76
N LEU A 359 11.05 -8.57 -2.11
CA LEU A 359 11.55 -7.60 -1.15
C LEU A 359 11.99 -6.28 -1.83
N ALA A 360 12.63 -6.36 -2.99
CA ALA A 360 13.05 -5.20 -3.76
C ALA A 360 11.85 -4.39 -4.24
N ASP A 361 10.81 -5.05 -4.73
CA ASP A 361 9.56 -4.38 -5.12
C ASP A 361 8.92 -3.70 -3.90
N ARG A 362 8.86 -4.40 -2.75
CA ARG A 362 8.39 -3.81 -1.48
C ARG A 362 9.19 -2.58 -1.05
N VAL A 363 10.52 -2.65 -1.11
CA VAL A 363 11.39 -1.55 -0.68
C VAL A 363 11.31 -0.40 -1.66
N LEU A 364 11.37 -0.65 -2.97
CA LEU A 364 11.44 0.40 -3.98
C LEU A 364 10.15 1.22 -4.04
N VAL A 365 8.98 0.58 -3.91
CA VAL A 365 7.70 1.28 -3.94
C VAL A 365 7.48 2.14 -2.67
N VAL A 366 8.09 1.79 -1.53
CA VAL A 366 8.08 2.65 -0.32
C VAL A 366 9.19 3.71 -0.38
N LEU A 367 10.38 3.32 -0.84
CA LEU A 367 11.57 4.14 -0.85
C LEU A 367 11.45 5.30 -1.83
N VAL A 368 10.87 5.09 -3.02
CA VAL A 368 10.73 6.14 -4.04
C VAL A 368 9.85 7.30 -3.53
N PRO A 369 8.61 7.10 -3.07
CA PRO A 369 7.81 8.17 -2.46
C PRO A 369 8.46 8.78 -1.22
N LEU A 370 9.11 7.98 -0.38
CA LEU A 370 9.83 8.47 0.79
C LEU A 370 10.95 9.43 0.38
N ILE A 371 11.74 9.09 -0.63
CA ILE A 371 12.81 9.95 -1.17
C ILE A 371 12.20 11.23 -1.76
N VAL A 372 11.10 11.14 -2.50
CA VAL A 372 10.40 12.30 -3.09
C VAL A 372 9.94 13.30 -2.02
N VAL A 373 9.52 12.82 -0.85
CA VAL A 373 9.13 13.68 0.28
C VAL A 373 10.33 14.15 1.10
N LEU A 374 11.31 13.28 1.31
CA LEU A 374 12.47 13.54 2.16
C LEU A 374 13.41 14.57 1.54
N ILE A 375 13.62 14.56 0.21
CA ILE A 375 14.52 15.51 -0.46
C ILE A 375 14.08 16.98 -0.25
N PRO A 376 12.82 17.37 -0.52
CA PRO A 376 12.31 18.71 -0.20
C PRO A 376 12.34 19.02 1.30
N ALA A 377 11.98 18.04 2.14
CA ALA A 377 11.96 18.22 3.59
C ALA A 377 13.36 18.54 4.16
N LEU A 378 14.39 17.84 3.67
CA LEU A 378 15.78 18.10 4.03
C LEU A 378 16.24 19.50 3.57
N ARG A 379 15.76 20.00 2.43
CA ARG A 379 16.04 21.37 1.98
C ARG A 379 15.42 22.44 2.88
N LEU A 380 14.35 22.14 3.60
CA LEU A 380 13.70 23.05 4.54
C LEU A 380 14.43 23.16 5.88
N VAL A 381 15.26 22.16 6.25
CA VAL A 381 16.02 22.13 7.53
C VAL A 381 16.81 23.41 7.79
N PRO A 382 17.67 23.89 6.86
CA PRO A 382 18.49 25.06 7.13
C PRO A 382 17.66 26.35 7.24
N GLY A 383 16.53 26.42 6.54
CA GLY A 383 15.59 27.54 6.61
C GLY A 383 14.87 27.61 7.96
N LEU A 384 14.28 26.48 8.38
CA LEU A 384 13.58 26.35 9.65
C LEU A 384 14.50 26.58 10.85
N TYR A 385 15.73 26.05 10.79
CA TYR A 385 16.74 26.27 11.82
C TYR A 385 17.09 27.76 11.96
N ARG A 386 17.39 28.44 10.85
CA ARG A 386 17.68 29.89 10.85
C ARG A 386 16.50 30.71 11.36
N TRP A 387 15.30 30.44 10.86
CA TRP A 387 14.08 31.13 11.28
C TRP A 387 13.87 30.98 12.79
N ARG A 388 13.98 29.77 13.34
CA ARG A 388 13.74 29.52 14.76
C ARG A 388 14.75 30.20 15.67
N VAL A 389 16.04 30.18 15.30
CA VAL A 389 17.08 30.88 16.06
C VAL A 389 16.82 32.40 16.01
N LYS A 390 16.50 32.97 14.84
CA LYS A 390 16.16 34.38 14.69
C LYS A 390 14.90 34.78 15.46
N SER A 391 13.85 33.96 15.45
CA SER A 391 12.60 34.25 16.19
C SER A 391 12.83 34.39 17.70
N ARG A 392 13.80 33.68 18.28
CA ARG A 392 14.19 33.87 19.69
C ARG A 392 14.81 35.24 19.94
N ILE A 393 15.65 35.71 19.01
CA ILE A 393 16.27 37.04 19.06
C ILE A 393 15.19 38.12 18.88
N TYR A 394 14.34 37.99 17.86
CA TYR A 394 13.27 38.95 17.57
C TYR A 394 12.26 39.08 18.70
N ARG A 395 11.96 38.01 19.45
CA ARG A 395 11.08 38.09 20.63
C ARG A 395 11.62 39.07 21.68
N TRP A 396 12.92 39.06 21.93
CA TRP A 396 13.56 39.99 22.88
C TRP A 396 13.73 41.38 22.28
N TYR A 397 13.97 41.47 20.98
CA TYR A 397 13.96 42.73 20.25
C TYR A 397 12.59 43.44 20.36
N GLY A 398 11.49 42.70 20.22
CA GLY A 398 10.14 43.22 20.42
C GLY A 398 9.89 43.68 21.86
N ALA A 399 10.37 42.91 22.85
CA ALA A 399 10.29 43.32 24.26
C ALA A 399 11.09 44.60 24.54
N LEU A 400 12.26 44.77 23.89
CA LEU A 400 13.08 45.96 24.00
C LEU A 400 12.40 47.18 23.36
N ILE A 401 11.79 47.02 22.17
CA ILE A 401 11.04 48.10 21.49
C ILE A 401 9.81 48.51 22.31
N ALA A 402 9.14 47.58 22.98
CA ALA A 402 8.02 47.91 23.87
C ALA A 402 8.47 48.81 25.02
N ILE A 403 9.59 48.49 25.65
CA ILE A 403 10.23 49.34 26.68
C ILE A 403 10.65 50.69 26.09
N GLU A 404 11.21 50.70 24.89
CA GLU A 404 11.62 51.93 24.22
C GLU A 404 10.42 52.86 23.97
N ARG A 405 9.29 52.30 23.54
CA ARG A 405 8.05 53.05 23.30
C ARG A 405 7.45 53.59 24.60
N GLU A 406 7.45 52.79 25.67
CA GLU A 406 7.04 53.25 27.02
C GLU A 406 7.97 54.34 27.56
N ALA A 407 9.27 54.27 27.24
CA ALA A 407 10.26 55.27 27.62
C ALA A 407 10.06 56.62 26.90
N ILE A 408 9.58 56.61 25.66
CA ILE A 408 9.32 57.82 24.87
C ILE A 408 8.09 58.58 25.40
N SER A 409 7.13 57.90 26.03
CA SER A 409 5.90 58.50 26.57
C SER A 409 6.09 59.40 27.80
N GLY A 410 7.33 59.64 28.24
CA GLY A 410 7.65 60.51 29.39
C GLY A 410 7.29 59.91 30.75
N PRO A 411 7.86 58.75 31.15
CA PRO A 411 7.53 58.08 32.39
C PRO A 411 7.96 58.88 33.64
N ASP A 412 7.19 58.74 34.71
CA ASP A 412 7.49 59.28 36.04
C ASP A 412 8.64 58.51 36.72
N THR A 413 9.25 59.03 37.80
CA THR A 413 10.47 58.47 38.41
C THR A 413 10.31 57.00 38.82
N ALA A 414 9.16 56.64 39.40
CA ALA A 414 8.84 55.24 39.75
C ALA A 414 8.65 54.33 38.52
N GLN A 415 8.14 54.86 37.40
CA GLN A 415 7.96 54.11 36.16
C GLN A 415 9.29 53.87 35.46
N ARG A 416 10.25 54.80 35.55
CA ARG A 416 11.61 54.63 35.02
C ARG A 416 12.38 53.52 35.72
N ASP A 417 12.31 53.46 37.05
CA ASP A 417 12.95 52.39 37.81
C ASP A 417 12.36 51.02 37.44
N ALA A 418 11.04 50.94 37.24
CA ALA A 418 10.38 49.73 36.77
C ALA A 418 10.82 49.33 35.33
N LEU A 419 11.06 50.30 34.44
CA LEU A 419 11.60 50.04 33.10
C LEU A 419 13.06 49.56 33.14
N LEU A 420 13.89 50.12 34.03
CA LEU A 420 15.28 49.68 34.22
C LEU A 420 15.35 48.25 34.79
N ASP A 421 14.50 47.90 35.75
CA ASP A 421 14.41 46.53 36.28
C ASP A 421 13.91 45.54 35.20
N ARG A 422 13.01 45.96 34.30
CA ARG A 422 12.60 45.15 33.13
C ARG A 422 13.75 44.97 32.14
N ILE A 423 14.58 45.98 31.91
CA ILE A 423 15.79 45.87 31.08
C ILE A 423 16.78 44.88 31.70
N ASP A 424 17.00 44.94 33.01
CA ASP A 424 17.86 44.00 33.75
C ASP A 424 17.36 42.55 33.61
N ALA A 425 16.05 42.36 33.65
CA ALA A 425 15.42 41.05 33.43
C ALA A 425 15.62 40.54 31.99
N ILE A 426 15.47 41.41 30.99
CA ILE A 426 15.73 41.07 29.58
C ILE A 426 17.21 40.73 29.37
N GLU A 427 18.13 41.54 29.87
CA GLU A 427 19.57 41.29 29.73
C GLU A 427 19.98 39.96 30.38
N SER A 428 19.47 39.69 31.59
CA SER A 428 19.70 38.43 32.30
C SER A 428 19.15 37.22 31.54
N ALA A 429 17.97 37.36 30.93
CA ALA A 429 17.35 36.31 30.14
C ALA A 429 18.09 36.06 28.81
N VAL A 430 18.56 37.12 28.16
CA VAL A 430 19.38 37.05 26.93
C VAL A 430 20.72 36.40 27.23
N ASN A 431 21.40 36.75 28.32
CA ASN A 431 22.69 36.18 28.71
C ASN A 431 22.63 34.69 29.06
N ARG A 432 21.47 34.18 29.51
CA ARG A 432 21.26 32.75 29.77
C ARG A 432 20.94 31.94 28.51
N MET A 433 20.76 32.59 27.37
CA MET A 433 20.41 31.91 26.12
C MET A 433 21.62 31.14 25.56
N LYS A 434 21.40 29.88 25.18
CA LYS A 434 22.41 29.06 24.48
C LYS A 434 22.32 29.36 22.98
N MET A 435 23.36 29.97 22.42
CA MET A 435 23.38 30.40 21.02
C MET A 435 24.46 29.68 20.20
N PRO A 436 24.14 29.24 18.96
CA PRO A 436 25.14 28.77 18.02
C PRO A 436 26.04 29.92 17.55
N LEU A 437 27.31 29.61 17.26
CA LEU A 437 28.31 30.60 16.84
C LEU A 437 27.91 31.37 15.56
N ALA A 438 27.20 30.72 14.64
CA ALA A 438 26.76 31.30 13.37
C ALA A 438 25.77 32.48 13.49
N PHE A 439 25.27 32.77 14.70
CA PHE A 439 24.37 33.90 14.97
C PHE A 439 24.92 34.81 16.09
N ALA A 440 26.22 34.72 16.37
CA ALA A 440 26.85 35.52 17.42
C ALA A 440 26.75 37.03 17.11
N ASP A 441 26.87 37.42 15.84
CA ASP A 441 26.71 38.79 15.35
C ASP A 441 25.39 39.43 15.83
N GLN A 442 24.26 38.79 15.55
CA GLN A 442 22.92 39.27 15.91
C GLN A 442 22.70 39.29 17.42
N PHE A 443 23.34 38.37 18.14
CA PHE A 443 23.32 38.34 19.60
C PHE A 443 24.06 39.54 20.19
N TYR A 444 25.25 39.87 19.68
CA TYR A 444 26.01 41.03 20.15
C TYR A 444 25.32 42.35 19.80
N VAL A 445 24.74 42.50 18.60
CA VAL A 445 23.97 43.68 18.22
C VAL A 445 22.75 43.89 19.13
N LEU A 446 22.02 42.82 19.48
CA LEU A 446 20.91 42.93 20.44
C LEU A 446 21.39 43.44 21.81
N ARG A 447 22.57 42.98 22.27
CA ARG A 447 23.14 43.45 23.54
C ARG A 447 23.59 44.92 23.49
N GLU A 448 24.17 45.34 22.37
CA GLU A 448 24.52 46.74 22.14
C GLU A 448 23.28 47.63 22.22
N HIS A 449 22.18 47.21 21.59
CA HIS A 449 20.91 47.96 21.65
C HIS A 449 20.29 47.98 23.04
N ILE A 450 20.37 46.87 23.80
CA ILE A 450 19.98 46.86 25.23
C ILE A 450 20.78 47.90 26.02
N GLY A 451 22.10 47.96 25.79
CA GLY A 451 22.99 48.95 26.40
C GLY A 451 22.63 50.38 26.01
N PHE A 452 22.32 50.61 24.73
CA PHE A 452 21.90 51.92 24.22
C PHE A 452 20.60 52.43 24.86
N VAL A 453 19.55 51.59 24.92
CA VAL A 453 18.27 51.97 25.55
C VAL A 453 18.44 52.22 27.04
N ARG A 454 19.26 51.41 27.73
CA ARG A 454 19.64 51.62 29.14
C ARG A 454 20.32 52.98 29.34
N ALA A 455 21.31 53.29 28.51
CA ALA A 455 22.03 54.56 28.60
C ALA A 455 21.09 55.76 28.36
N ARG A 456 20.17 55.66 27.39
CA ARG A 456 19.18 56.70 27.11
C ARG A 456 18.23 56.94 28.29
N LEU A 457 17.75 55.87 28.92
CA LEU A 457 16.90 55.97 30.13
C LEU A 457 17.66 56.54 31.34
N ALA A 458 18.93 56.18 31.49
CA ALA A 458 19.78 56.72 32.55
C ALA A 458 20.12 58.20 32.33
N HIS A 459 20.38 58.63 31.10
CA HIS A 459 20.64 60.03 30.77
C HIS A 459 19.38 60.90 30.88
N ALA A 460 18.20 60.40 30.52
CA ALA A 460 16.93 61.09 30.74
C ALA A 460 16.62 61.30 32.23
N ALA A 461 17.09 60.41 33.11
CA ALA A 461 16.95 60.56 34.57
C ALA A 461 17.82 61.71 35.11
N ILE A 462 19.04 61.89 34.58
CA ILE A 462 19.94 62.98 34.97
C ILE A 462 19.38 64.34 34.53
N ALA A 463 18.84 64.42 33.31
CA ALA A 463 18.23 65.66 32.81
C ALA A 463 16.96 66.06 33.60
N ALA A 464 16.15 65.09 34.03
CA ALA A 464 14.97 65.35 34.86
C ALA A 464 15.34 65.79 36.30
N SER A 465 16.38 65.21 36.90
CA SER A 465 16.85 65.62 38.24
C SER A 465 17.46 67.02 38.26
N ASP A 466 18.13 67.44 37.18
CA ASP A 466 18.66 68.81 37.06
C ASP A 466 17.53 69.84 36.87
N THR A 467 16.40 69.46 36.26
CA THR A 467 15.25 70.34 36.07
C THR A 467 14.46 70.55 37.38
N ASP A 468 14.34 69.52 38.22
CA ASP A 468 13.74 69.65 39.57
C ASP A 468 14.65 70.43 40.53
N ALA A 469 15.98 70.35 40.37
CA ALA A 469 16.94 71.13 41.15
C ALA A 469 16.92 72.64 40.81
N ASP A 470 16.70 73.02 39.54
CA ASP A 470 16.55 74.42 39.13
C ASP A 470 15.16 75.00 39.50
N ALA A 471 14.13 74.17 39.59
CA ALA A 471 12.79 74.60 40.04
C ALA A 471 12.76 74.97 41.53
N ASP A 472 13.52 74.27 42.38
CA ASP A 472 13.65 74.58 43.81
C ASP A 472 14.57 75.78 44.09
N ALA A 473 15.47 76.15 43.17
CA ALA A 473 16.38 77.29 43.32
C ALA A 473 15.71 78.67 43.11
N HIS A 474 14.53 78.73 42.47
CA HIS A 474 13.84 79.99 42.13
C HIS A 474 12.61 80.34 42.98
N ALA A 475 12.28 79.55 44.03
CA ALA A 475 11.08 79.72 44.85
C ALA A 475 11.21 80.67 46.06
N GLY A 476 12.24 81.53 46.13
CA GLY A 476 12.53 82.35 47.32
C GLY A 476 12.83 83.82 47.05
N GLN A 477 11.83 84.63 46.64
CA GLN A 477 11.84 86.10 46.86
C GLN A 477 10.45 86.74 46.64
N PRO A 478 9.89 87.49 47.61
CA PRO A 478 8.62 88.21 47.46
C PRO A 478 8.77 89.61 46.83
N ARG A 479 7.70 90.04 46.14
CA ARG A 479 7.54 91.25 45.30
C ARG A 479 7.16 92.54 46.06
N GLU A 480 7.32 93.66 45.33
CA GLU A 480 6.69 95.01 45.42
C GLU A 480 7.57 96.11 46.05
N ARG A 481 7.68 97.37 45.55
CA ARG A 481 6.91 98.18 44.58
C ARG A 481 7.74 99.44 44.24
N LEU A 482 7.68 99.97 43.01
CA LEU A 482 7.48 101.41 42.74
C LEU A 482 7.27 101.67 41.24
N ALA A 483 6.34 102.58 40.97
CA ALA A 483 5.71 102.84 39.69
C ALA A 483 6.33 104.03 38.94
N ALA A 484 5.96 104.09 37.65
CA ALA A 484 5.89 105.25 36.75
C ALA A 484 7.16 105.71 36.01
N SER A 485 7.18 105.52 34.68
CA SER A 485 7.05 106.64 33.72
C SER A 485 6.90 106.15 32.27
N ARG A 486 5.74 106.52 31.69
CA ARG A 486 5.39 106.82 30.29
C ARG A 486 6.49 106.85 29.20
N ALA A 487 6.23 106.17 28.07
CA ALA A 487 5.72 106.74 26.79
C ALA A 487 6.33 106.15 25.50
N ALA A 488 5.41 105.82 24.59
CA ALA A 488 5.46 105.95 23.11
C ALA A 488 6.29 104.99 22.24
N SER A 489 5.58 104.12 21.50
CA SER A 489 5.44 104.09 20.02
C SER A 489 5.06 102.66 19.58
N ARG A 490 3.82 102.36 19.14
CA ARG A 490 3.34 102.34 17.72
C ARG A 490 4.36 101.67 16.77
N ALA A 491 4.04 100.75 15.87
CA ALA A 491 2.84 100.05 15.36
C ALA A 491 3.40 98.76 14.68
N ASP A 492 2.71 97.64 14.47
CA ASP A 492 1.71 97.33 13.43
C ASP A 492 1.47 95.79 13.54
N THR A 493 0.23 95.26 13.57
CA THR A 493 -0.59 94.87 12.38
C THR A 493 0.05 93.67 11.67
N GLU A 494 -0.55 92.53 11.34
CA GLU A 494 -1.86 91.87 11.44
C GLU A 494 -1.64 90.48 10.78
N GLN A 495 -2.50 89.50 11.07
CA GLN A 495 -2.92 88.41 10.16
C GLN A 495 -1.83 87.42 9.66
N GLY A 496 -2.04 86.12 9.46
CA GLY A 496 -3.23 85.31 9.34
C GLY A 496 -2.88 84.12 8.42
N SER A 497 -3.35 82.93 8.80
CA SER A 497 -3.64 81.77 7.95
C SER A 497 -2.53 81.18 7.04
N THR A 498 -2.09 79.95 7.36
CA THR A 498 -2.42 78.73 6.60
C THR A 498 -2.00 77.49 7.37
#